data_AF-A0A285TYL9-F1
#
_entry.id   AF-A0A285TYL9-F1
#
_cell.length_a   1.000
_cell.length_b   1.000
_cell.length_c   1.000
_cell.angle_alpha   90.00
_cell.angle_beta   90.00
_cell.angle_gamma   90.00
#
_symmetry.space_group_name_H-M   'P 1'
#
loop_
_entity.id
_entity.type
_entity.pdbx_description
1 polymer ?
#
loop_
_entity_poly.entity_id
_entity_poly.type
_entity_poly.pdbx_seq_one_letter_code
_entity_poly.pdbx_strand_id
1 'polypeptide(L)'
;MFRNCLIVWVPGTDTIQIILNRLRTWYPHNLGQKLDELSGELQVFTSLDDAMQTFEGKHFAEKMALIYESVVAVEWAAKYGGKYEKLAEVYLEDSWKLRKIGDSMKTVEYYNEIV
;
A
#
# COMPACT_ATOMS: atom_id res chain seq x y z
N MET A 1 2.77 13.97 27.85
CA MET A 1 3.93 13.83 26.95
C MET A 1 3.58 13.03 25.68
N PHE A 2 2.46 13.31 25.01
CA PHE A 2 2.09 12.72 23.70
C PHE A 2 1.10 13.65 22.96
N ARG A 3 1.53 14.86 22.58
CA ARG A 3 0.64 15.81 21.89
C ARG A 3 1.09 16.28 20.50
N ASN A 4 2.25 15.86 20.00
CA ASN A 4 2.82 16.40 18.75
C ASN A 4 3.33 15.34 17.76
N CYS A 5 2.50 14.38 17.34
CA CYS A 5 2.83 13.55 16.16
C CYS A 5 1.64 13.29 15.21
N LEU A 6 0.59 14.11 15.38
CA LEU A 6 -0.75 14.07 14.80
C LEU A 6 -1.05 14.76 13.45
N ILE A 7 -0.09 15.43 12.81
CA ILE A 7 -0.42 16.33 11.67
C ILE A 7 -0.06 15.62 10.37
N VAL A 8 -0.83 14.60 10.02
CA VAL A 8 -0.94 14.16 8.62
C VAL A 8 -2.15 14.89 8.05
N TRP A 9 -1.86 15.85 7.20
CA TRP A 9 -2.82 16.60 6.40
C TRP A 9 -3.65 15.61 5.57
N VAL A 10 -4.91 15.36 5.95
CA VAL A 10 -5.83 14.55 5.15
C VAL A 10 -6.36 15.46 4.03
N PRO A 11 -6.01 15.22 2.75
CA PRO A 11 -6.54 16.01 1.66
C PRO A 11 -8.06 15.82 1.58
N GLY A 12 -8.79 16.86 1.16
CA GLY A 12 -10.23 16.78 0.92
C GLY A 12 -10.58 15.62 -0.04
N THR A 13 -11.78 15.06 0.11
CA THR A 13 -12.32 13.89 -0.60
C THR A 13 -12.10 13.90 -2.12
N ASP A 14 -12.00 15.09 -2.73
CA ASP A 14 -11.76 15.26 -4.16
C ASP A 14 -10.34 14.88 -4.60
N THR A 15 -9.35 15.09 -3.73
CA THR A 15 -7.94 14.75 -4.03
C THR A 15 -7.74 13.23 -3.93
N ILE A 16 -8.38 12.58 -2.95
CA ILE A 16 -8.39 11.11 -2.83
C ILE A 16 -8.99 10.49 -4.09
N GLN A 17 -10.07 11.06 -4.64
CA GLN A 17 -10.70 10.52 -5.83
C GLN A 17 -9.90 10.75 -7.12
N ILE A 18 -9.16 11.86 -7.21
CA ILE A 18 -8.20 12.11 -8.29
C ILE A 18 -7.00 11.16 -8.21
N ILE A 19 -6.49 10.92 -6.99
CA ILE A 19 -5.42 9.95 -6.71
C ILE A 19 -5.91 8.55 -7.09
N LEU A 20 -7.08 8.11 -6.61
CA LEU A 20 -7.70 6.82 -6.96
C LEU A 20 -7.95 6.67 -8.47
N ASN A 21 -8.34 7.74 -9.17
CA ASN A 21 -8.51 7.73 -10.63
C ASN A 21 -7.18 7.61 -11.38
N ARG A 22 -6.13 8.32 -10.95
CA ARG A 22 -4.77 8.18 -11.52
C ARG A 22 -4.19 6.80 -11.23
N LEU A 23 -4.43 6.26 -10.04
CA LEU A 23 -3.94 4.94 -9.64
C LEU A 23 -4.56 3.82 -10.44
N ARG A 24 -5.86 3.91 -10.72
CA ARG A 24 -6.58 2.98 -11.59
C ARG A 24 -6.02 2.93 -13.02
N THR A 25 -5.31 3.97 -13.45
CA THR A 25 -4.64 4.03 -14.76
C THR A 25 -3.15 3.66 -14.73
N TRP A 26 -2.47 3.75 -13.59
CA TRP A 26 -1.01 3.59 -13.48
C TRP A 26 -0.55 2.23 -12.93
N TYR A 27 -1.45 1.48 -12.28
CA TYR A 27 -1.09 0.16 -11.74
C TYR A 27 -2.18 -0.88 -12.05
N PRO A 28 -1.82 -2.10 -12.44
CA PRO A 28 -2.80 -3.15 -12.68
C PRO A 28 -3.46 -3.56 -11.36
N HIS A 29 -4.66 -3.03 -11.10
CA HIS A 29 -5.80 -3.71 -10.48
C HIS A 29 -5.55 -4.49 -9.17
N ASN A 30 -4.68 -4.05 -8.26
CA ASN A 30 -4.30 -4.86 -7.09
C ASN A 30 -4.62 -4.23 -5.73
N LEU A 31 -4.32 -2.94 -5.47
CA LEU A 31 -4.47 -2.41 -4.11
C LEU A 31 -5.93 -2.39 -3.61
N GLY A 32 -6.87 -2.01 -4.48
CA GLY A 32 -8.31 -2.08 -4.15
C GLY A 32 -8.77 -3.52 -3.88
N GLN A 33 -8.32 -4.47 -4.71
CA GLN A 33 -8.60 -5.91 -4.48
C GLN A 33 -7.98 -6.40 -3.17
N LYS A 34 -6.76 -5.95 -2.83
CA LYS A 34 -6.11 -6.30 -1.55
C LYS A 34 -6.83 -5.71 -0.35
N LEU A 35 -7.41 -4.53 -0.49
CA LEU A 35 -8.25 -3.93 0.54
C LEU A 35 -9.56 -4.71 0.71
N ASP A 36 -10.19 -5.11 -0.39
CA ASP A 36 -11.42 -5.93 -0.37
C ASP A 36 -11.16 -7.33 0.22
N GLU A 37 -10.05 -7.98 -0.17
CA GLU A 37 -9.57 -9.24 0.41
C GLU A 37 -9.37 -9.11 1.92
N LEU A 38 -8.62 -8.09 2.37
CA LEU A 38 -8.40 -7.84 3.80
C LEU A 38 -9.72 -7.58 4.54
N SER A 39 -10.63 -6.82 3.95
CA SER A 39 -11.95 -6.53 4.54
C SER A 39 -12.75 -7.82 4.76
N GLY A 40 -12.77 -8.72 3.77
CA GLY A 40 -13.42 -10.03 3.89
C GLY A 40 -12.78 -10.91 4.96
N GLU A 41 -11.44 -10.96 5.01
CA GLU A 41 -10.72 -11.74 6.03
C GLU A 41 -10.92 -11.18 7.44
N LEU A 42 -10.97 -9.85 7.61
CA LEU A 42 -11.25 -9.22 8.90
C LEU A 42 -12.67 -9.52 9.39
N GLN A 43 -13.66 -9.59 8.49
CA GLN A 43 -15.00 -10.04 8.85
C GLN A 43 -14.98 -11.47 9.42
N VAL A 44 -14.25 -12.38 8.77
CA VAL A 44 -14.05 -13.74 9.28
C VAL A 44 -13.31 -13.72 10.63
N PHE A 45 -12.24 -12.94 10.74
CA PHE A 45 -11.46 -12.80 11.97
C PHE A 45 -12.31 -12.40 13.17
N THR A 46 -13.23 -11.44 13.01
CA THR A 46 -14.12 -11.01 14.09
C THR A 46 -15.11 -12.08 14.56
N SER A 47 -15.31 -13.14 13.76
CA SER A 47 -16.19 -14.26 14.11
C SER A 47 -15.47 -15.42 14.81
N LEU A 48 -14.13 -15.36 14.91
CA LEU A 48 -13.32 -16.38 15.58
C LEU A 48 -13.35 -16.22 17.11
N ASP A 49 -12.98 -17.27 17.84
CA ASP A 49 -12.82 -17.22 19.29
C ASP A 49 -11.55 -16.45 19.71
N ASP A 50 -11.52 -15.96 20.96
CA ASP A 50 -10.44 -15.12 21.49
C ASP A 50 -9.03 -15.73 21.36
N ALA A 51 -8.89 -17.05 21.50
CA ALA A 51 -7.59 -17.70 21.39
C ALA A 51 -7.11 -17.68 19.93
N MET A 52 -8.01 -17.96 19.00
CA MET A 52 -7.73 -17.87 17.56
C MET A 52 -7.50 -16.43 17.10
N GLN A 53 -8.26 -15.46 17.60
CA GLN A 53 -8.03 -14.04 17.30
C GLN A 53 -6.66 -13.57 17.78
N THR A 54 -6.22 -14.02 18.97
CA THR A 54 -4.90 -13.69 19.49
C THR A 54 -3.78 -14.31 18.64
N PHE A 55 -3.98 -15.53 18.16
CA PHE A 55 -3.02 -16.22 17.30
C PHE A 55 -2.90 -15.56 15.91
N GLU A 56 -4.02 -15.29 15.26
CA GLU A 56 -4.07 -14.73 13.89
C GLU A 56 -3.85 -13.20 13.86
N GLY A 57 -4.07 -12.49 14.97
CA GLY A 57 -4.05 -11.03 15.01
C GLY A 57 -2.74 -10.40 14.56
N LYS A 58 -1.61 -11.09 14.80
CA LYS A 58 -0.29 -10.62 14.31
C LYS A 58 -0.25 -10.59 12.78
N HIS A 59 -0.76 -11.64 12.12
CA HIS A 59 -0.79 -11.71 10.67
C HIS A 59 -1.63 -10.57 10.06
N PHE A 60 -2.79 -10.30 10.65
CA PHE A 60 -3.64 -9.19 10.24
C PHE A 60 -2.99 -7.82 10.44
N ALA A 61 -2.28 -7.61 11.56
CA ALA A 61 -1.56 -6.36 11.82
C ALA A 61 -0.47 -6.10 10.77
N GLU A 62 0.31 -7.12 10.40
CA GLU A 62 1.32 -7.03 9.34
C GLU A 62 0.69 -6.70 7.99
N LYS A 63 -0.42 -7.37 7.64
CA LYS A 63 -1.14 -7.13 6.37
C LYS A 63 -1.74 -5.72 6.31
N MET A 64 -2.31 -5.23 7.41
CA MET A 64 -2.81 -3.85 7.52
C MET A 64 -1.69 -2.82 7.36
N ALA A 65 -0.54 -3.04 7.99
CA ALA A 65 0.61 -2.16 7.84
C ALA A 65 1.08 -2.08 6.39
N LEU A 66 1.19 -3.23 5.70
CA LEU A 66 1.60 -3.29 4.31
C LEU A 66 0.66 -2.53 3.37
N ILE A 67 -0.65 -2.63 3.59
CA ILE A 67 -1.65 -1.86 2.82
C ILE A 67 -1.52 -0.36 3.11
N TYR A 68 -1.37 0.02 4.37
CA TYR A 68 -1.20 1.42 4.75
C TYR A 68 0.03 2.05 4.08
N GLU A 69 1.19 1.39 4.18
CA GLU A 69 2.42 1.83 3.54
C GLU A 69 2.29 1.90 2.01
N SER A 70 1.59 0.94 1.40
CA SER A 70 1.27 0.95 -0.03
C SER A 70 0.47 2.18 -0.45
N VAL A 71 -0.53 2.59 0.35
CA VAL A 71 -1.32 3.82 0.11
C VAL A 71 -0.43 5.05 0.23
N VAL A 72 0.44 5.11 1.24
CA VAL A 72 1.36 6.25 1.46
C VAL A 72 2.35 6.40 0.30
N ALA A 73 2.98 5.30 -0.14
CA ALA A 73 3.92 5.33 -1.26
C ALA A 73 3.26 5.90 -2.53
N VAL A 74 2.04 5.47 -2.78
CA VAL A 74 1.17 5.93 -3.86
C VAL A 74 0.79 7.41 -3.74
N GLU A 75 0.43 7.86 -2.54
CA GLU A 75 0.10 9.27 -2.30
C GLU A 75 1.31 10.17 -2.59
N TRP A 76 2.51 9.73 -2.18
CA TRP A 76 3.74 10.45 -2.43
C TRP A 76 4.09 10.51 -3.91
N ALA A 77 3.91 9.41 -4.63
CA ALA A 77 4.03 9.38 -6.09
C ALA A 77 3.08 10.38 -6.75
N ALA A 78 1.80 10.40 -6.36
CA ALA A 78 0.82 11.32 -6.94
C ALA A 78 1.09 12.79 -6.60
N LYS A 79 1.61 13.06 -5.41
CA LYS A 79 1.87 14.42 -4.92
C LYS A 79 3.15 15.03 -5.48
N TYR A 80 4.20 14.24 -5.61
CA TYR A 80 5.53 14.74 -5.97
C TYR A 80 6.02 14.31 -7.35
N GLY A 81 5.47 13.24 -7.92
CA GLY A 81 5.83 12.73 -9.24
C GLY A 81 7.30 12.28 -9.36
N GLY A 82 7.74 12.00 -10.59
CA GLY A 82 9.15 11.81 -10.93
C GLY A 82 9.76 10.62 -10.20
N LYS A 83 10.80 10.85 -9.39
CA LYS A 83 11.47 9.76 -8.64
C LYS A 83 10.54 9.03 -7.67
N TYR A 84 9.52 9.71 -7.15
CA TYR A 84 8.58 9.11 -6.21
C TYR A 84 7.63 8.11 -6.89
N GLU A 85 7.31 8.31 -8.18
CA GLU A 85 6.54 7.33 -8.96
C GLU A 85 7.33 6.03 -9.13
N LYS A 86 8.62 6.13 -9.47
CA LYS A 86 9.52 4.98 -9.62
C LYS A 86 9.76 4.24 -8.31
N LEU A 87 9.92 4.99 -7.22
CA LEU A 87 10.04 4.43 -5.88
C LEU A 87 8.77 3.69 -5.45
N ALA A 88 7.60 4.28 -5.66
CA ALA A 88 6.32 3.64 -5.32
C ALA A 88 6.12 2.36 -6.15
N GLU A 89 6.49 2.38 -7.43
CA GLU A 89 6.39 1.22 -8.30
C GLU A 89 7.29 0.06 -7.84
N VAL A 90 8.55 0.34 -7.50
CA VAL A 90 9.49 -0.66 -6.97
C VAL A 90 9.04 -1.18 -5.61
N TYR A 91 8.60 -0.29 -4.71
CA TYR A 91 8.11 -0.66 -3.39
C TYR A 91 6.90 -1.61 -3.48
N LEU A 92 5.91 -1.29 -4.33
CA LEU A 92 4.72 -2.12 -4.49
C LEU A 92 5.04 -3.47 -5.14
N GLU A 93 5.95 -3.50 -6.12
CA GLU A 93 6.36 -4.75 -6.76
C GLU A 93 7.00 -5.71 -5.76
N ASP A 94 7.89 -5.21 -4.89
CA ASP A 94 8.57 -6.03 -3.89
C ASP A 94 7.65 -6.38 -2.71
N SER A 95 6.84 -5.44 -2.23
CA SER A 95 5.92 -5.64 -1.10
C SER A 95 4.89 -6.72 -1.39
N TRP A 96 4.34 -6.73 -2.61
CA TRP A 96 3.30 -7.67 -3.02
C TRP A 96 3.82 -8.86 -3.83
N LYS A 97 5.16 -8.99 -3.98
CA LYS A 97 5.83 -10.06 -4.72
C LYS A 97 5.22 -10.28 -6.11
N LEU A 98 4.96 -9.19 -6.83
CA LEU A 98 4.27 -9.21 -8.13
C LEU A 98 5.16 -9.70 -9.27
N ARG A 99 6.48 -9.65 -9.07
CA ARG A 99 7.49 -10.04 -10.04
C ARG A 99 7.52 -11.56 -10.22
N LYS A 100 7.47 -12.03 -11.47
CA LYS A 100 7.72 -13.44 -11.82
C LYS A 100 9.20 -13.66 -12.11
N ILE A 101 9.62 -14.91 -11.99
CA ILE A 101 10.98 -15.30 -12.37
C ILE A 101 11.18 -15.03 -13.87
N GLY A 102 12.19 -14.24 -14.21
CA GLY A 102 12.49 -13.83 -15.58
C GLY A 102 11.95 -12.44 -15.97
N ASP A 103 11.10 -11.83 -15.15
CA ASP A 103 10.66 -10.44 -15.38
C ASP A 103 11.81 -9.45 -15.15
N SER A 104 11.70 -8.29 -15.82
CA SER A 104 12.67 -7.21 -15.73
C SER A 104 12.76 -6.67 -14.29
N MET A 105 13.97 -6.25 -13.89
CA MET A 105 14.23 -5.81 -12.52
C MET A 105 14.11 -4.31 -12.44
N LYS A 106 12.91 -3.81 -12.14
CA LYS A 106 12.63 -2.35 -12.07
C LYS A 106 13.56 -1.63 -11.10
N THR A 107 13.96 -2.27 -10.00
CA THR A 107 14.96 -1.73 -9.07
C THR A 107 16.29 -1.41 -9.75
N VAL A 108 16.73 -2.24 -10.70
CA VAL A 108 17.98 -2.04 -11.46
C VAL A 108 17.77 -1.00 -12.55
N GLU A 109 16.63 -1.04 -13.24
CA GLU A 109 16.30 -0.09 -14.30
C GLU A 109 16.18 1.35 -13.78
N TYR A 110 15.53 1.53 -12.63
CA TYR A 110 15.30 2.85 -12.05
C TYR A 110 16.43 3.30 -11.12
N TYR A 111 17.49 2.52 -10.94
CA TYR A 111 18.55 2.81 -9.98
C TYR A 111 19.12 4.23 -10.12
N ASN A 112 19.52 4.62 -11.34
CA ASN A 112 20.10 5.94 -11.62
C ASN A 112 19.11 7.10 -11.50
N GLU A 113 17.82 6.81 -11.43
CA GLU A 113 16.75 7.81 -11.38
C GLU A 113 16.20 8.01 -9.97
N ILE A 114 16.49 7.05 -9.09
CA ILE A 114 16.09 7.04 -7.69
C ILE A 114 17.21 7.56 -6.78
N VAL A 115 18.48 7.27 -7.12
CA VAL A 115 19.70 7.61 -6.35
C VAL A 115 20.19 9.03 -6.62
#